data_AF-A0A1H3LKX3-F1
#
_entry.id   AF-A0A1H3LKX3-F1
#
_cell.length_a   1.000
_cell.length_b   1.000
_cell.length_c   1.000
_cell.angle_alpha   90.00
_cell.angle_beta   90.00
_cell.angle_gamma   90.00
#
_symmetry.space_group_name_H-M   'P 1'
#
loop_
_entity.id
_entity.type
_entity.pdbx_description
1 polymer ?
#
loop_
_entity_poly.entity_id
_entity_poly.type
_entity_poly.pdbx_seq_one_letter_code
_entity_poly.pdbx_strand_id
1 'polypeptide(L)'
;MAYATSAANDPNELLDKLRVFAQGNGWAVDGWRDRTVRVGKALSVHAGSLYATFLTELTGGDGSRPPPFVGAFGHTGYAANANADLQADASAQVWANYVQGPYSAVHFFSATAPQPYLHIVLETQAGTFKHFGTGRLVTAGVVSTGQYVYGSQWYYDPNYISSPDDVRHAIAFDDYWANYMSAATRVRADFDGVTPRWHGVSDSASDTRALYCGWRRRGAPINLLKDIGHSTLTGRAPGQPLWCAVPRGGDLITDVGHPPDLRFIRLDSYAPGEELVLGSDRWKVFPVHRKNGPAGTPNSGVYGYAYRITE
;
A
#
# COMPACT_ATOMS: atom_id res chain seq x y z
N MET A 1 9.99 16.07 4.05
CA MET A 1 9.14 14.90 4.38
C MET A 1 8.39 15.24 5.66
N ALA A 2 7.20 14.68 5.84
CA ALA A 2 6.37 14.93 7.01
C ALA A 2 5.85 13.63 7.59
N TYR A 3 5.79 13.58 8.92
CA TYR A 3 5.23 12.48 9.69
C TYR A 3 4.28 13.04 10.74
N ALA A 4 3.11 12.42 10.92
CA ALA A 4 2.18 12.77 11.98
C ALA A 4 1.43 11.54 12.49
N THR A 5 1.03 11.58 13.76
CA THR A 5 0.05 10.66 14.33
C THR A 5 -1.32 11.32 14.44
N SER A 6 -2.38 10.51 14.33
CA SER A 6 -3.75 10.96 14.56
C SER A 6 -4.58 9.86 15.22
N ALA A 7 -5.72 10.26 15.77
CA ALA A 7 -6.80 9.36 16.15
C ALA A 7 -7.98 9.56 15.18
N ALA A 8 -8.72 8.48 14.93
CA ALA A 8 -10.00 8.51 14.24
C ALA A 8 -10.87 7.34 14.72
N ASN A 9 -12.18 7.51 14.70
CA ASN A 9 -13.14 6.55 15.25
C ASN A 9 -13.74 5.63 14.18
N ASP A 10 -13.74 6.07 12.92
CA ASP A 10 -14.31 5.34 11.78
C ASP A 10 -13.60 5.67 10.45
N PRO A 11 -13.86 4.92 9.36
CA PRO A 11 -13.18 5.13 8.08
C PRO A 11 -13.37 6.52 7.47
N ASN A 12 -14.53 7.16 7.65
CA ASN A 12 -14.82 8.48 7.11
C ASN A 12 -14.06 9.55 7.89
N GLU A 13 -13.98 9.45 9.22
CA GLU A 13 -13.13 10.34 10.01
C GLU A 13 -11.66 10.17 9.64
N LEU A 14 -11.18 8.93 9.47
CA LEU A 14 -9.82 8.64 9.00
C LEU A 14 -9.51 9.32 7.65
N LEU A 15 -10.47 9.29 6.72
CA LEU A 15 -10.33 9.96 5.42
C LEU A 15 -10.28 11.49 5.57
N ASP A 16 -11.01 12.06 6.53
CA ASP A 16 -10.97 13.50 6.82
C ASP A 16 -9.66 13.92 7.50
N LYS A 17 -9.13 13.11 8.42
CA LYS A 17 -7.77 13.34 8.99
C LYS A 17 -6.71 13.29 7.90
N LEU A 18 -6.81 12.33 6.96
CA LEU A 18 -5.92 12.24 5.80
C LEU A 18 -6.03 13.48 4.90
N ARG A 19 -7.25 13.98 4.64
CA ARG A 19 -7.49 15.22 3.88
C ARG A 19 -6.75 16.40 4.51
N VAL A 20 -6.90 16.61 5.82
CA VAL A 20 -6.26 17.70 6.57
C VAL A 20 -4.74 17.55 6.57
N PHE A 21 -4.22 16.34 6.81
CA PHE A 21 -2.78 16.07 6.79
C PHE A 21 -2.17 16.28 5.39
N ALA A 22 -2.82 15.79 4.33
CA ALA A 22 -2.36 15.96 2.97
C ALA A 22 -2.30 17.45 2.59
N GLN A 23 -3.39 18.20 2.86
CA GLN A 23 -3.47 19.63 2.60
C GLN A 23 -2.40 20.43 3.35
N GLY A 24 -2.18 20.13 4.64
CA GLY A 24 -1.13 20.76 5.45
C GLY A 24 0.30 20.47 4.97
N ASN A 25 0.49 19.41 4.17
CA ASN A 25 1.79 18.98 3.65
C ASN A 25 1.93 19.15 2.12
N GLY A 26 1.22 20.14 1.55
CA GLY A 26 1.42 20.60 0.18
C GLY A 26 0.73 19.77 -0.91
N TRP A 27 -0.18 18.86 -0.54
CA TRP A 27 -1.08 18.23 -1.52
C TRP A 27 -2.30 19.11 -1.74
N ALA A 28 -2.76 19.19 -2.99
CA ALA A 28 -4.03 19.81 -3.32
C ALA A 28 -5.18 18.84 -3.01
N VAL A 29 -6.30 19.37 -2.53
CA VAL A 29 -7.56 18.63 -2.33
C VAL A 29 -8.51 19.02 -3.45
N ASP A 30 -8.70 18.12 -4.42
CA ASP A 30 -9.55 18.35 -5.59
C ASP A 30 -11.03 18.07 -5.30
N GLY A 31 -11.29 17.11 -4.42
CA GLY A 31 -12.64 16.64 -4.12
C GLY A 31 -12.78 16.02 -2.74
N TRP A 32 -13.83 16.41 -2.04
CA TRP A 32 -14.29 15.76 -0.81
C TRP A 32 -15.80 15.57 -0.94
N ARG A 33 -16.24 14.32 -1.16
CA ARG A 33 -17.61 14.02 -1.61
C ARG A 33 -18.15 12.75 -0.95
N ASP A 34 -19.47 12.66 -0.83
CA ASP A 34 -20.14 11.39 -0.57
C ASP A 34 -20.11 10.49 -1.82
N ARG A 35 -19.90 9.19 -1.62
CA ARG A 35 -20.01 8.19 -2.69
C ARG A 35 -21.48 7.91 -2.98
N THR A 36 -21.85 7.88 -4.26
CA THR A 36 -23.24 7.64 -4.70
C THR A 36 -23.51 6.18 -5.02
N VAL A 37 -22.48 5.40 -5.34
CA VAL A 37 -22.62 3.96 -5.67
C VAL A 37 -22.72 3.12 -4.39
N ARG A 38 -22.02 3.50 -3.32
CA ARG A 38 -21.94 2.78 -2.05
C ARG A 38 -21.77 3.77 -0.89
N VAL A 39 -22.22 3.41 0.31
CA VAL A 39 -22.14 4.30 1.47
C VAL A 39 -20.67 4.49 1.89
N GLY A 40 -20.21 5.74 1.86
CA GLY A 40 -18.87 6.16 2.21
C GLY A 40 -18.51 7.53 1.65
N LYS A 41 -17.24 7.92 1.79
CA LYS A 41 -16.64 9.16 1.31
C LYS A 41 -15.63 8.89 0.21
N ALA A 42 -15.37 9.91 -0.60
CA ALA A 42 -14.28 9.96 -1.57
C ALA A 42 -13.45 11.24 -1.36
N LEU A 43 -12.14 11.07 -1.31
CA LEU A 43 -11.12 12.10 -1.18
C LEU A 43 -10.22 12.05 -2.42
N SER A 44 -10.37 13.01 -3.32
CA SER A 44 -9.50 13.19 -4.48
C SER A 44 -8.42 14.23 -4.15
N VAL A 45 -7.16 13.87 -4.33
CA VAL A 45 -5.98 14.70 -4.03
C VAL A 45 -4.92 14.57 -5.11
N HIS A 46 -4.07 15.60 -5.24
CA HIS A 46 -2.91 15.54 -6.12
C HIS A 46 -1.66 16.24 -5.59
N ALA A 47 -0.52 15.83 -6.14
CA ALA A 47 0.77 16.49 -6.01
C ALA A 47 1.50 16.45 -7.35
N GLY A 48 1.65 17.60 -7.99
CA GLY A 48 2.08 17.68 -9.39
C GLY A 48 1.13 16.89 -10.30
N SER A 49 1.68 16.05 -11.19
CA SER A 49 0.91 15.20 -12.10
C SER A 49 0.48 13.84 -11.51
N LEU A 50 0.51 13.67 -10.18
CA LEU A 50 -0.02 12.48 -9.51
C LEU A 50 -1.41 12.80 -8.95
N TYR A 51 -2.46 12.22 -9.53
CA TYR A 51 -3.84 12.33 -9.02
C TYR A 51 -4.32 11.00 -8.47
N ALA A 52 -4.80 10.97 -7.23
CA ALA A 52 -5.37 9.77 -6.62
C ALA A 52 -6.67 10.08 -5.88
N THR A 53 -7.58 9.13 -5.89
CA THR A 53 -8.81 9.19 -5.11
C THR A 53 -8.81 8.05 -4.10
N PHE A 54 -8.86 8.41 -2.82
CA PHE A 54 -9.12 7.48 -1.72
C PHE A 54 -10.62 7.36 -1.48
N LEU A 55 -11.08 6.17 -1.10
CA LEU A 55 -12.49 5.82 -0.88
C LEU A 55 -12.67 5.18 0.48
N THR A 56 -13.85 5.31 1.08
CA THR A 56 -14.31 4.43 2.16
C THR A 56 -15.53 3.64 1.72
N GLU A 57 -15.69 2.43 2.25
CA GLU A 57 -16.86 1.59 2.01
C GLU A 57 -17.29 0.92 3.30
N LEU A 58 -18.50 1.23 3.78
CA LEU A 58 -18.91 0.80 5.11
C LEU A 58 -19.52 -0.61 5.16
N THR A 59 -19.83 -1.21 4.00
CA THR A 59 -20.52 -2.51 3.86
C THR A 59 -19.94 -3.33 2.70
N GLY A 60 -20.58 -4.44 2.30
CA GLY A 60 -20.23 -5.16 1.06
C GLY A 60 -19.12 -6.22 1.15
N GLY A 61 -18.69 -6.57 2.36
CA GLY A 61 -17.78 -7.70 2.63
C GLY A 61 -18.49 -8.99 3.01
N ASP A 62 -17.71 -10.00 3.35
CA ASP A 62 -18.13 -11.35 3.78
C ASP A 62 -17.30 -11.82 5.00
N GLY A 63 -17.52 -13.04 5.50
CA GLY A 63 -16.82 -13.54 6.69
C GLY A 63 -15.29 -13.64 6.56
N SER A 64 -14.79 -13.86 5.34
CA SER A 64 -13.36 -14.01 5.05
C SER A 64 -12.73 -12.70 4.54
N ARG A 65 -13.55 -11.78 4.00
CA ARG A 65 -13.20 -10.42 3.61
C ARG A 65 -14.16 -9.41 4.25
N PRO A 66 -14.08 -9.19 5.58
CA PRO A 66 -15.06 -8.38 6.29
C PRO A 66 -14.93 -6.87 6.02
N PRO A 67 -16.06 -6.14 6.06
CA PRO A 67 -16.09 -4.68 6.03
C PRO A 67 -15.65 -4.09 7.39
N PRO A 68 -15.50 -2.75 7.50
CA PRO A 68 -15.48 -1.79 6.41
C PRO A 68 -14.16 -1.82 5.63
N PHE A 69 -14.10 -1.05 4.55
CA PHE A 69 -12.94 -0.91 3.68
C PHE A 69 -12.49 0.55 3.54
N VAL A 70 -11.18 0.74 3.36
CA VAL A 70 -10.61 1.95 2.77
C VAL A 70 -9.93 1.52 1.48
N GLY A 71 -10.11 2.28 0.40
CA GLY A 71 -9.55 1.97 -0.91
C GLY A 71 -8.88 3.17 -1.55
N ALA A 72 -8.23 2.92 -2.69
CA ALA A 72 -7.65 3.95 -3.53
C ALA A 72 -7.68 3.56 -5.00
N PHE A 73 -7.66 4.55 -5.88
CA PHE A 73 -7.32 4.38 -7.30
C PHE A 73 -6.54 5.60 -7.81
N GLY A 74 -5.59 5.36 -8.71
CA GLY A 74 -4.84 6.42 -9.39
C GLY A 74 -5.52 6.80 -10.70
N HIS A 75 -5.37 8.05 -11.15
CA HIS A 75 -5.94 8.56 -12.41
C HIS A 75 -5.05 9.68 -13.00
N THR A 76 -5.32 10.12 -14.23
CA THR A 76 -4.50 11.14 -14.93
C THR A 76 -4.84 12.59 -14.58
N GLY A 77 -6.06 12.84 -14.10
CA GLY A 77 -6.58 14.15 -13.74
C GLY A 77 -7.93 14.04 -13.03
N TYR A 78 -8.40 15.13 -12.43
CA TYR A 78 -9.67 15.17 -11.69
C TYR A 78 -10.80 15.84 -12.47
N ALA A 79 -11.97 15.20 -12.49
CA ALA A 79 -13.22 15.71 -13.06
C ALA A 79 -14.27 15.89 -11.95
N ALA A 80 -14.54 17.14 -11.58
CA ALA A 80 -15.45 17.50 -10.49
C ALA A 80 -16.90 16.99 -10.67
N ASN A 81 -17.37 16.92 -11.92
CA ASN A 81 -18.72 16.49 -12.27
C ASN A 81 -18.83 14.96 -12.53
N ALA A 82 -17.71 14.23 -12.53
CA ALA A 82 -17.73 12.77 -12.62
C ALA A 82 -18.15 12.15 -11.29
N ASN A 83 -18.65 10.90 -11.31
CA ASN A 83 -18.95 10.15 -10.10
C ASN A 83 -17.71 10.08 -9.18
N ALA A 84 -17.91 10.13 -7.86
CA ALA A 84 -16.87 9.95 -6.85
C ALA A 84 -16.03 8.66 -7.06
N ASP A 85 -16.67 7.60 -7.56
CA ASP A 85 -16.08 6.30 -7.82
C ASP A 85 -15.33 6.18 -9.18
N LEU A 86 -15.43 7.20 -10.05
CA LEU A 86 -14.97 7.13 -11.44
C LEU A 86 -14.17 8.38 -11.83
N GLN A 87 -12.99 8.19 -12.41
CA GLN A 87 -12.22 9.24 -13.06
C GLN A 87 -11.68 8.70 -14.40
N ALA A 88 -11.33 9.60 -15.33
CA ALA A 88 -10.72 9.19 -16.59
C ALA A 88 -9.36 8.49 -16.33
N ASP A 89 -8.98 7.56 -17.20
CA ASP A 89 -7.68 6.87 -17.17
C ASP A 89 -7.34 6.18 -15.84
N ALA A 90 -8.36 5.81 -15.07
CA ALA A 90 -8.20 5.29 -13.72
C ALA A 90 -7.61 3.87 -13.69
N SER A 91 -6.85 3.58 -12.63
CA SER A 91 -6.55 2.22 -12.23
C SER A 91 -7.82 1.52 -11.73
N ALA A 92 -7.83 0.18 -11.75
CA ALA A 92 -8.77 -0.55 -10.90
C ALA A 92 -8.52 -0.19 -9.42
N GLN A 93 -9.58 -0.23 -8.60
CA GLN A 93 -9.53 0.10 -7.18
C GLN A 93 -8.75 -0.96 -6.38
N VAL A 94 -7.85 -0.51 -5.51
CA VAL A 94 -7.20 -1.31 -4.46
C VAL A 94 -7.91 -1.06 -3.12
N TRP A 95 -7.83 -2.02 -2.20
CA TRP A 95 -8.54 -1.95 -0.92
C TRP A 95 -7.67 -2.40 0.26
N ALA A 96 -8.01 -1.93 1.45
CA ALA A 96 -7.67 -2.50 2.74
C ALA A 96 -8.98 -2.88 3.45
N ASN A 97 -9.10 -4.13 3.89
CA ASN A 97 -10.32 -4.66 4.51
C ASN A 97 -10.26 -4.65 6.04
N TYR A 98 -11.39 -4.88 6.70
CA TYR A 98 -11.54 -4.89 8.16
C TYR A 98 -10.94 -3.64 8.83
N VAL A 99 -11.13 -2.47 8.23
CA VAL A 99 -10.68 -1.18 8.81
C VAL A 99 -11.69 -0.64 9.81
N GLN A 100 -12.21 -1.50 10.69
CA GLN A 100 -13.16 -1.10 11.73
C GLN A 100 -12.44 -0.32 12.84
N GLY A 101 -13.01 0.82 13.24
CA GLY A 101 -12.54 1.61 14.38
C GLY A 101 -13.36 1.36 15.65
N PRO A 102 -13.06 2.06 16.77
CA PRO A 102 -12.05 3.13 16.86
C PRO A 102 -10.62 2.61 16.74
N TYR A 103 -9.74 3.40 16.14
CA TYR A 103 -8.36 3.00 15.86
C TYR A 103 -7.43 3.29 17.04
N SER A 104 -6.46 2.41 17.27
CA SER A 104 -5.45 2.60 18.32
C SER A 104 -4.46 3.70 17.95
N ALA A 105 -4.08 3.77 16.68
CA ALA A 105 -3.27 4.84 16.11
C ALA A 105 -3.47 4.95 14.59
N VAL A 106 -3.26 6.15 14.06
CA VAL A 106 -3.07 6.40 12.63
C VAL A 106 -1.72 7.08 12.44
N HIS A 107 -0.89 6.55 11.56
CA HIS A 107 0.40 7.15 11.17
C HIS A 107 0.32 7.60 9.72
N PHE A 108 0.58 8.89 9.48
CA PHE A 108 0.64 9.47 8.15
C PHE A 108 2.07 9.86 7.80
N PHE A 109 2.49 9.55 6.57
CA PHE A 109 3.79 9.91 6.01
C PHE A 109 3.58 10.60 4.66
N SER A 110 4.27 11.71 4.42
CA SER A 110 4.15 12.48 3.16
C SER A 110 5.48 13.05 2.67
N ALA A 111 5.62 13.09 1.35
CA ALA A 111 6.44 14.07 0.67
C ALA A 111 5.74 14.54 -0.61
N THR A 112 6.15 15.69 -1.13
CA THR A 112 5.74 16.22 -2.44
C THR A 112 6.90 16.27 -3.44
N ALA A 113 8.14 16.23 -2.95
CA ALA A 113 9.38 16.21 -3.73
C ALA A 113 10.47 15.41 -2.99
N PRO A 114 11.44 14.80 -3.70
CA PRO A 114 11.54 14.72 -5.16
C PRO A 114 10.51 13.77 -5.80
N GLN A 115 9.98 12.81 -5.05
CA GLN A 115 8.88 11.95 -5.47
C GLN A 115 7.68 12.15 -4.52
N PRO A 116 6.50 12.55 -5.01
CA PRO A 116 5.33 12.70 -4.15
C PRO A 116 4.82 11.35 -3.65
N TYR A 117 4.48 11.25 -2.37
CA TYR A 117 3.77 10.11 -1.80
C TYR A 117 2.90 10.49 -0.59
N LEU A 118 1.86 9.68 -0.36
CA LEU A 118 1.10 9.60 0.88
C LEU A 118 1.06 8.13 1.30
N HIS A 119 1.71 7.79 2.41
CA HIS A 119 1.60 6.47 3.02
C HIS A 119 0.84 6.57 4.33
N ILE A 120 0.00 5.57 4.58
CA ILE A 120 -0.80 5.47 5.78
C ILE A 120 -0.59 4.09 6.39
N VAL A 121 -0.27 4.08 7.69
CA VAL A 121 -0.34 2.88 8.53
C VAL A 121 -1.44 3.10 9.56
N LEU A 122 -2.41 2.20 9.57
CA LEU A 122 -3.59 2.23 10.43
C LEU A 122 -3.49 1.08 11.42
N GLU A 123 -3.35 1.38 12.71
CA GLU A 123 -3.44 0.38 13.77
C GLU A 123 -4.91 0.23 14.17
N THR A 124 -5.59 -0.77 13.60
CA THR A 124 -7.03 -0.97 13.82
C THR A 124 -7.34 -1.41 15.25
N GLN A 125 -6.45 -2.20 15.83
CA GLN A 125 -6.42 -2.62 17.24
C GLN A 125 -4.96 -2.80 17.63
N ALA A 126 -4.62 -2.67 18.92
CA ALA A 126 -3.26 -2.84 19.42
C ALA A 126 -2.53 -4.05 18.81
N GLY A 127 -1.42 -3.80 18.12
CA GLY A 127 -0.59 -4.78 17.43
C GLY A 127 -1.12 -5.28 16.06
N THR A 128 -2.21 -4.69 15.54
CA THR A 128 -2.89 -5.12 14.29
C THR A 128 -3.02 -3.94 13.31
N PHE A 129 -2.40 -4.08 12.14
CA PHE A 129 -2.11 -2.97 11.23
C PHE A 129 -2.71 -3.17 9.84
N LYS A 130 -3.00 -2.06 9.16
CA LYS A 130 -3.37 -2.00 7.73
C LYS A 130 -2.51 -0.93 7.05
N HIS A 131 -2.16 -1.18 5.80
CA HIS A 131 -1.28 -0.34 5.00
C HIS A 131 -2.01 0.07 3.73
N PHE A 132 -2.10 1.37 3.47
CA PHE A 132 -2.63 1.88 2.21
C PHE A 132 -1.97 3.21 1.84
N GLY A 133 -2.07 3.62 0.58
CA GLY A 133 -1.41 4.83 0.13
C GLY A 133 -1.35 5.00 -1.38
N THR A 134 -0.67 6.08 -1.78
CA THR A 134 -0.38 6.45 -3.16
C THR A 134 1.00 7.08 -3.25
N GLY A 135 1.59 7.15 -4.43
CA GLY A 135 2.83 7.88 -4.63
C GLY A 135 3.42 7.69 -6.03
N ARG A 136 4.61 8.25 -6.23
CA ARG A 136 5.42 8.07 -7.43
C ARG A 136 6.64 7.24 -7.05
N LEU A 137 6.93 6.18 -7.80
CA LEU A 137 8.14 5.39 -7.64
C LEU A 137 9.38 6.28 -7.79
N VAL A 138 10.45 5.92 -7.11
CA VAL A 138 11.82 6.24 -7.56
C VAL A 138 12.03 5.34 -8.77
N THR A 139 11.87 5.90 -9.98
CA THR A 139 11.77 5.12 -11.21
C THR A 139 13.12 4.57 -11.67
N ALA A 140 13.08 3.40 -12.30
CA ALA A 140 14.23 2.76 -12.92
C ALA A 140 14.15 2.85 -14.46
N GLY A 141 15.32 2.99 -15.10
CA GLY A 141 15.43 2.99 -16.56
C GLY A 141 14.72 4.18 -17.24
N VAL A 142 14.01 3.90 -18.33
CA VAL A 142 13.40 4.90 -19.22
C VAL A 142 11.94 5.22 -18.82
N VAL A 143 11.35 4.47 -17.88
CA VAL A 143 9.95 4.65 -17.48
C VAL A 143 9.84 5.94 -16.65
N SER A 144 9.26 6.98 -17.26
CA SER A 144 9.12 8.32 -16.67
C SER A 144 7.82 8.53 -15.89
N THR A 145 6.86 7.61 -16.04
CA THR A 145 5.75 7.46 -15.10
C THR A 145 6.15 6.53 -13.95
N GLY A 146 5.35 6.48 -12.90
CA GLY A 146 5.60 5.57 -11.79
C GLY A 146 4.54 5.72 -10.72
N GLN A 147 3.34 6.13 -11.10
CA GLN A 147 2.29 6.35 -10.12
C GLN A 147 1.82 5.01 -9.58
N TYR A 148 1.72 4.87 -8.27
CA TYR A 148 1.19 3.68 -7.63
C TYR A 148 0.06 4.02 -6.67
N VAL A 149 -0.81 3.03 -6.45
CA VAL A 149 -1.74 2.98 -5.32
C VAL A 149 -1.65 1.60 -4.69
N TYR A 150 -1.77 1.52 -3.37
CA TYR A 150 -1.78 0.25 -2.65
C TYR A 150 -2.75 0.23 -1.47
N GLY A 151 -3.11 -0.97 -1.05
CA GLY A 151 -3.88 -1.30 0.14
C GLY A 151 -3.34 -2.59 0.79
N SER A 152 -4.07 -3.14 1.77
CA SER A 152 -3.71 -4.39 2.43
C SER A 152 -4.96 -5.16 2.87
N GLN A 153 -5.29 -6.23 2.16
CA GLN A 153 -6.39 -7.12 2.48
C GLN A 153 -5.88 -8.43 3.07
N TRP A 154 -6.45 -8.82 4.21
CA TRP A 154 -6.14 -10.05 4.90
C TRP A 154 -7.34 -11.00 4.85
N TYR A 155 -7.10 -12.30 4.68
CA TYR A 155 -8.16 -13.30 4.56
C TYR A 155 -8.43 -13.90 5.93
N TYR A 156 -9.65 -13.68 6.45
CA TYR A 156 -10.04 -13.96 7.84
C TYR A 156 -10.64 -15.37 8.04
N ASP A 157 -10.56 -16.24 7.04
CA ASP A 157 -10.87 -17.66 7.22
C ASP A 157 -9.86 -18.31 8.18
N PRO A 158 -10.30 -18.99 9.26
CA PRO A 158 -9.42 -19.55 10.29
C PRO A 158 -8.32 -20.50 9.79
N ASN A 159 -8.48 -21.14 8.62
CA ASN A 159 -7.49 -22.06 8.06
C ASN A 159 -6.29 -21.33 7.45
N TYR A 160 -6.44 -20.05 7.08
CA TYR A 160 -5.42 -19.27 6.36
C TYR A 160 -5.02 -17.99 7.09
N ILE A 161 -5.82 -17.53 8.07
CA ILE A 161 -5.63 -16.26 8.79
C ILE A 161 -4.24 -16.09 9.43
N SER A 162 -3.56 -17.19 9.77
CA SER A 162 -2.22 -17.19 10.39
C SER A 162 -1.07 -17.54 9.43
N SER A 163 -1.32 -17.54 8.11
CA SER A 163 -0.41 -18.04 7.08
C SER A 163 0.08 -16.91 6.16
N PRO A 164 1.15 -16.16 6.52
CA PRO A 164 1.53 -14.90 5.84
C PRO A 164 1.80 -15.00 4.33
N ASP A 165 2.34 -16.14 3.90
CA ASP A 165 2.65 -16.40 2.49
C ASP A 165 1.45 -17.00 1.70
N ASP A 166 0.23 -17.09 2.28
CA ASP A 166 -0.95 -17.63 1.58
C ASP A 166 -1.49 -16.68 0.49
N VAL A 167 -1.85 -17.26 -0.67
CA VAL A 167 -2.37 -16.58 -1.87
C VAL A 167 -3.65 -15.78 -1.66
N ARG A 168 -4.42 -16.09 -0.61
CA ARG A 168 -5.72 -15.46 -0.35
C ARG A 168 -5.60 -14.09 0.29
N HIS A 169 -4.47 -13.79 0.91
CA HIS A 169 -4.14 -12.43 1.32
C HIS A 169 -3.67 -11.64 0.09
N ALA A 170 -3.91 -10.33 0.08
CA ALA A 170 -3.39 -9.42 -0.94
C ALA A 170 -2.84 -8.18 -0.22
N ILE A 171 -1.52 -8.04 -0.12
CA ILE A 171 -0.87 -7.04 0.74
C ILE A 171 -0.22 -5.90 -0.07
N ALA A 172 0.34 -4.91 0.63
CA ALA A 172 1.00 -3.77 0.01
C ALA A 172 2.31 -4.21 -0.68
N PHE A 173 2.46 -3.91 -1.97
CA PHE A 173 3.59 -4.36 -2.80
C PHE A 173 3.79 -5.87 -2.72
N ASP A 174 2.98 -6.57 -3.50
CA ASP A 174 2.75 -8.00 -3.46
C ASP A 174 2.51 -8.48 -4.89
N ASP A 175 3.09 -9.60 -5.28
CA ASP A 175 2.89 -10.22 -6.60
C ASP A 175 2.13 -11.57 -6.51
N TYR A 176 1.68 -11.92 -5.30
CA TYR A 176 0.97 -13.16 -5.03
C TYR A 176 -0.52 -12.93 -4.82
N TRP A 177 -1.31 -13.67 -5.58
CA TRP A 177 -2.75 -13.45 -5.74
C TRP A 177 -3.45 -14.76 -6.08
N ALA A 178 -4.63 -14.94 -5.50
CA ALA A 178 -5.67 -15.83 -5.98
C ALA A 178 -7.00 -15.07 -5.97
N ASN A 179 -8.00 -15.57 -6.71
CA ASN A 179 -9.22 -14.84 -7.08
C ASN A 179 -10.25 -14.59 -5.94
N TYR A 180 -9.78 -14.24 -4.74
CA TYR A 180 -10.58 -14.09 -3.51
C TYR A 180 -10.77 -12.64 -3.00
N MET A 181 -10.05 -11.59 -3.46
CA MET A 181 -10.09 -10.25 -2.77
C MET A 181 -10.15 -8.91 -3.57
N SER A 182 -9.84 -8.87 -4.86
CA SER A 182 -9.19 -7.77 -5.61
C SER A 182 -7.70 -7.54 -5.25
N ALA A 183 -6.88 -7.25 -6.27
CA ALA A 183 -5.44 -6.99 -6.14
C ALA A 183 -5.17 -5.73 -5.29
N ALA A 184 -4.17 -5.80 -4.41
CA ALA A 184 -3.89 -4.76 -3.43
C ALA A 184 -2.83 -3.72 -3.87
N THR A 185 -2.21 -3.86 -5.04
CA THR A 185 -1.26 -2.88 -5.59
C THR A 185 -1.50 -2.66 -7.08
N ARG A 186 -1.45 -1.40 -7.53
CA ARG A 186 -1.42 -0.99 -8.95
C ARG A 186 -0.27 -0.02 -9.19
N VAL A 187 0.38 -0.14 -10.34
CA VAL A 187 1.50 0.72 -10.77
C VAL A 187 1.27 1.15 -12.22
N ARG A 188 1.45 2.44 -12.53
CA ARG A 188 1.43 2.99 -13.88
C ARG A 188 2.86 3.04 -14.43
N ALA A 189 3.10 2.28 -15.48
CA ALA A 189 4.35 2.23 -16.21
C ALA A 189 4.06 2.40 -17.71
N ASP A 190 4.09 3.63 -18.19
CA ASP A 190 3.79 3.95 -19.59
C ASP A 190 5.04 3.77 -20.44
N PHE A 191 4.90 3.00 -21.52
CA PHE A 191 5.98 2.66 -22.45
C PHE A 191 5.43 2.12 -23.77
N ASP A 192 6.29 2.06 -24.79
CA ASP A 192 5.99 1.55 -26.14
C ASP A 192 4.72 2.19 -26.75
N GLY A 193 4.50 3.48 -26.49
CA GLY A 193 3.34 4.24 -26.98
C GLY A 193 2.03 4.02 -26.22
N VAL A 194 2.01 3.19 -25.18
CA VAL A 194 0.80 2.90 -24.39
C VAL A 194 0.71 3.80 -23.15
N THR A 195 -0.31 4.66 -23.11
CA THR A 195 -0.64 5.55 -21.97
C THR A 195 -2.17 5.71 -21.87
N PRO A 196 -2.77 5.68 -20.66
CA PRO A 196 -2.18 5.19 -19.41
C PRO A 196 -1.94 3.67 -19.48
N ARG A 197 -0.91 3.15 -18.82
CA ARG A 197 -0.67 1.72 -18.71
C ARG A 197 -0.59 1.29 -17.24
N TRP A 198 -1.74 0.92 -16.70
CA TRP A 198 -1.86 0.37 -15.35
C TRP A 198 -1.56 -1.13 -15.34
N HIS A 199 -0.57 -1.49 -14.52
CA HIS A 199 -0.21 -2.84 -14.14
C HIS A 199 -0.79 -3.18 -12.77
N GLY A 200 -0.97 -4.46 -12.48
CA GLY A 200 -1.29 -4.95 -11.15
C GLY A 200 -1.12 -6.45 -11.01
N VAL A 201 -1.32 -6.94 -9.80
CA VAL A 201 -1.08 -8.35 -9.44
C VAL A 201 -1.91 -9.30 -10.31
N SER A 202 -1.29 -10.37 -10.78
CA SER A 202 -1.89 -11.36 -11.68
C SER A 202 -1.44 -12.77 -11.33
N ASP A 203 -2.34 -13.74 -11.37
CA ASP A 203 -2.01 -15.16 -11.23
C ASP A 203 -1.39 -15.73 -12.52
N SER A 204 -1.78 -15.19 -13.68
CA SER A 204 -1.28 -15.59 -15.01
C SER A 204 0.13 -15.07 -15.33
N ALA A 205 1.01 -15.98 -15.77
CA ALA A 205 2.35 -15.64 -16.25
C ALA A 205 2.36 -14.95 -17.64
N SER A 206 1.26 -15.03 -18.40
CA SER A 206 1.14 -14.43 -19.74
C SER A 206 0.41 -13.08 -19.74
N ASP A 207 0.02 -12.55 -18.58
CA ASP A 207 -0.66 -11.27 -18.47
C ASP A 207 0.30 -10.11 -18.76
N THR A 208 0.09 -9.42 -19.89
CA THR A 208 0.89 -8.25 -20.32
C THR A 208 0.70 -7.00 -19.45
N ARG A 209 -0.21 -7.05 -18.46
CA ARG A 209 -0.42 -6.05 -17.39
C ARG A 209 -0.08 -6.60 -15.99
N ALA A 210 0.57 -7.76 -15.89
CA ALA A 210 1.09 -8.26 -14.63
C ALA A 210 2.05 -7.24 -13.98
N LEU A 211 2.05 -7.23 -12.65
CA LEU A 211 2.98 -6.52 -11.78
C LEU A 211 3.71 -7.55 -10.92
N TYR A 212 5.03 -7.59 -11.05
CA TYR A 212 5.91 -8.38 -10.18
C TYR A 212 6.52 -7.41 -9.16
N CYS A 213 6.00 -7.36 -7.95
CA CYS A 213 6.48 -6.44 -6.92
C CYS A 213 6.58 -7.06 -5.53
N GLY A 214 7.47 -6.49 -4.71
CA GLY A 214 7.66 -6.91 -3.32
C GLY A 214 8.25 -8.31 -3.18
N TRP A 215 7.65 -9.12 -2.30
CA TRP A 215 8.42 -10.13 -1.55
C TRP A 215 7.81 -11.53 -1.43
N ARG A 216 6.53 -11.79 -1.76
CA ARG A 216 5.86 -13.06 -1.39
C ARG A 216 6.01 -14.21 -2.37
N ARG A 217 5.72 -14.05 -3.66
CA ARG A 217 5.82 -15.15 -4.65
C ARG A 217 7.28 -15.38 -5.03
N ARG A 218 7.58 -16.56 -5.57
CA ARG A 218 8.88 -16.86 -6.22
C ARG A 218 9.29 -15.87 -7.33
N GLY A 219 8.33 -15.19 -7.96
CA GLY A 219 8.56 -14.17 -8.98
C GLY A 219 8.85 -12.76 -8.42
N ALA A 220 8.71 -12.56 -7.11
CA ALA A 220 8.81 -11.24 -6.51
C ALA A 220 10.28 -10.78 -6.46
N PRO A 221 10.59 -9.53 -6.84
CA PRO A 221 11.97 -9.04 -6.93
C PRO A 221 12.83 -9.24 -5.68
N ILE A 222 12.24 -9.24 -4.47
CA ILE A 222 12.98 -9.43 -3.21
C ILE A 222 12.59 -10.71 -2.45
N ASN A 223 12.01 -11.71 -3.11
CA ASN A 223 11.55 -12.95 -2.47
C ASN A 223 12.67 -13.67 -1.69
N LEU A 224 13.83 -13.89 -2.31
CA LEU A 224 14.99 -14.49 -1.63
C LEU A 224 15.54 -13.64 -0.48
N LEU A 225 15.27 -12.33 -0.48
CA LEU A 225 15.73 -11.42 0.57
C LEU A 225 14.74 -11.37 1.75
N LYS A 226 13.51 -11.89 1.60
CA LYS A 226 12.47 -11.91 2.66
C LYS A 226 12.88 -12.75 3.88
N ASP A 227 13.74 -13.73 3.66
CA ASP A 227 14.20 -14.69 4.67
C ASP A 227 15.54 -14.30 5.31
N ILE A 228 16.16 -13.21 4.85
CA ILE A 228 17.40 -12.66 5.44
C ILE A 228 17.05 -11.90 6.72
N GLY A 229 17.20 -12.59 7.84
CA GLY A 229 16.98 -12.10 9.22
C GLY A 229 17.86 -10.93 9.65
N HIS A 230 17.76 -10.57 10.94
CA HIS A 230 18.75 -9.69 11.55
C HIS A 230 20.17 -10.27 11.42
N SER A 231 21.16 -9.41 11.26
CA SER A 231 22.55 -9.80 11.46
C SER A 231 22.82 -9.99 12.94
N THR A 232 23.32 -11.15 13.34
CA THR A 232 23.75 -11.40 14.73
C THR A 232 24.97 -10.58 15.15
N LEU A 233 25.69 -9.99 14.19
CA LEU A 233 26.84 -9.11 14.44
C LEU A 233 26.43 -7.65 14.75
N THR A 234 25.31 -7.18 14.20
CA THR A 234 24.87 -5.78 14.34
C THR A 234 23.50 -5.61 14.99
N GLY A 235 22.77 -6.70 15.23
CA GLY A 235 21.40 -6.72 15.72
C GLY A 235 20.33 -6.27 14.72
N ARG A 236 20.73 -5.82 13.52
CA ARG A 236 19.86 -5.11 12.56
C ARG A 236 19.44 -6.00 11.40
N ALA A 237 18.17 -5.90 11.00
CA ALA A 237 17.67 -6.46 9.74
C ALA A 237 17.89 -5.45 8.60
N PRO A 238 18.34 -5.88 7.40
CA PRO A 238 18.48 -5.00 6.25
C PRO A 238 17.09 -4.63 5.69
N GLY A 239 16.77 -3.34 5.63
CA GLY A 239 15.57 -2.86 4.95
C GLY A 239 15.72 -2.91 3.43
N GLN A 240 14.84 -3.62 2.73
CA GLN A 240 14.88 -3.84 1.28
C GLN A 240 13.86 -2.94 0.56
N PRO A 241 14.22 -2.25 -0.54
CA PRO A 241 13.24 -1.54 -1.35
C PRO A 241 12.18 -2.50 -1.92
N LEU A 242 10.93 -2.06 -1.94
CA LEU A 242 9.81 -2.82 -2.54
C LEU A 242 9.81 -2.63 -4.05
N TRP A 243 10.80 -3.20 -4.73
CA TRP A 243 10.95 -3.14 -6.18
C TRP A 243 9.69 -3.64 -6.91
N CYS A 244 9.42 -3.02 -8.05
CA CYS A 244 8.29 -3.27 -8.94
C CYS A 244 8.82 -3.50 -10.36
N ALA A 245 8.39 -4.57 -11.01
CA ALA A 245 8.79 -4.92 -12.36
C ALA A 245 7.58 -5.34 -13.21
N VAL A 246 7.70 -5.17 -14.53
CA VAL A 246 6.59 -5.38 -15.49
C VAL A 246 7.05 -6.16 -16.73
N PRO A 247 6.15 -6.90 -17.41
CA PRO A 247 6.46 -7.54 -18.69
C PRO A 247 6.81 -6.54 -19.79
N ARG A 248 7.81 -6.88 -20.60
CA ARG A 248 8.23 -6.18 -21.82
C ARG A 248 8.03 -7.00 -23.11
N GLY A 249 7.44 -8.19 -22.99
CA GLY A 249 7.29 -9.16 -24.08
C GLY A 249 8.49 -10.10 -24.23
N GLY A 250 8.32 -11.21 -24.96
CA GLY A 250 9.37 -12.22 -25.14
C GLY A 250 9.90 -12.80 -23.82
N ASP A 251 9.01 -13.00 -22.84
CA ASP A 251 9.29 -13.43 -21.47
C ASP A 251 10.25 -12.54 -20.66
N LEU A 252 10.57 -11.33 -21.18
CA LEU A 252 11.37 -10.34 -20.47
C LEU A 252 10.53 -9.56 -19.46
N ILE A 253 11.09 -9.40 -18.26
CA ILE A 253 10.56 -8.57 -17.17
C ILE A 253 11.58 -7.45 -16.92
N THR A 254 11.11 -6.23 -16.67
CA THR A 254 11.98 -5.07 -16.44
C THR A 254 11.53 -4.30 -15.21
N ASP A 255 12.51 -3.92 -14.38
CA ASP A 255 12.32 -3.06 -13.21
C ASP A 255 11.81 -1.67 -13.63
N VAL A 256 10.82 -1.17 -12.90
CA VAL A 256 10.25 0.17 -13.06
C VAL A 256 10.46 1.04 -11.82
N GLY A 257 11.13 0.52 -10.79
CA GLY A 257 11.51 1.25 -9.59
C GLY A 257 10.84 0.73 -8.31
N HIS A 258 10.94 1.52 -7.23
CA HIS A 258 10.41 1.17 -5.91
C HIS A 258 9.71 2.41 -5.27
N PRO A 259 8.80 2.25 -4.29
CA PRO A 259 8.25 3.39 -3.58
C PRO A 259 9.37 4.13 -2.83
N PRO A 260 9.42 5.47 -2.86
CA PRO A 260 10.32 6.25 -2.02
C PRO A 260 10.00 5.98 -0.55
N ASP A 261 11.03 6.01 0.30
CA ASP A 261 10.90 6.10 1.76
C ASP A 261 10.03 4.99 2.44
N LEU A 262 9.81 3.88 1.72
CA LEU A 262 9.13 2.68 2.17
C LEU A 262 9.97 1.44 1.77
N ARG A 263 10.23 0.57 2.75
CA ARG A 263 11.01 -0.68 2.59
C ARG A 263 10.31 -1.86 3.23
N PHE A 264 10.51 -3.06 2.70
CA PHE A 264 10.31 -4.30 3.45
C PHE A 264 11.37 -4.43 4.54
N ILE A 265 11.02 -4.99 5.69
CA ILE A 265 11.96 -5.33 6.74
C ILE A 265 11.46 -6.54 7.53
N ARG A 266 12.36 -7.34 8.09
CA ARG A 266 11.99 -8.29 9.14
C ARG A 266 12.09 -7.66 10.53
N LEU A 267 11.08 -7.92 11.33
CA LEU A 267 10.89 -7.36 12.66
C LEU A 267 11.43 -8.26 13.76
N ASP A 268 12.33 -9.22 13.48
CA ASP A 268 12.82 -10.19 14.47
C ASP A 268 13.21 -9.49 15.79
N SER A 269 14.03 -8.43 15.68
CA SER A 269 14.54 -7.63 16.81
C SER A 269 13.71 -6.39 17.19
N TYR A 270 12.60 -6.10 16.50
CA TYR A 270 11.88 -4.81 16.63
C TYR A 270 10.44 -4.99 17.10
N ALA A 271 9.98 -4.11 17.99
CA ALA A 271 8.57 -3.97 18.34
C ALA A 271 7.79 -3.18 17.25
N PRO A 272 6.47 -3.40 17.10
CA PRO A 272 5.63 -2.55 16.26
C PRO A 272 5.70 -1.07 16.68
N GLY A 273 5.89 -0.17 15.72
CA GLY A 273 6.00 1.28 15.95
C GLY A 273 7.38 1.76 16.42
N GLU A 274 8.32 0.85 16.66
CA GLU A 274 9.71 1.16 17.08
C GLU A 274 10.47 1.95 15.98
N GLU A 275 11.49 2.69 16.39
CA GLU A 275 12.33 3.47 15.48
C GLU A 275 13.67 2.78 15.21
N LEU A 276 13.94 2.59 13.92
CA LEU A 276 15.21 2.09 13.38
C LEU A 276 16.05 3.28 12.87
N VAL A 277 17.26 3.42 13.41
CA VAL A 277 18.25 4.43 13.00
C VAL A 277 19.31 3.82 12.07
N LEU A 278 19.38 4.31 10.83
CA LEU A 278 20.34 3.91 9.79
C LEU A 278 21.16 5.12 9.35
N GLY A 279 22.30 5.36 10.02
CA GLY A 279 23.08 6.58 9.81
C GLY A 279 22.30 7.80 10.29
N SER A 280 22.08 8.78 9.42
CA SER A 280 21.20 9.93 9.65
C SER A 280 19.70 9.62 9.53
N ASP A 281 19.34 8.49 8.91
CA ASP A 281 17.94 8.20 8.60
C ASP A 281 17.23 7.52 9.75
N ARG A 282 16.03 8.00 10.08
CA ARG A 282 15.10 7.35 11.02
C ARG A 282 13.93 6.73 10.28
N TRP A 283 13.49 5.58 10.75
CA TRP A 283 12.42 4.79 10.15
C TRP A 283 11.51 4.24 11.24
N LYS A 284 10.18 4.34 11.11
CA LYS A 284 9.25 3.57 11.93
C LYS A 284 8.91 2.25 11.28
N VAL A 285 8.94 1.17 12.06
CA VAL A 285 8.74 -0.19 11.56
C VAL A 285 7.41 -0.77 12.06
N PHE A 286 6.64 -1.38 11.16
CA PHE A 286 5.30 -1.91 11.46
C PHE A 286 5.13 -3.30 10.83
N PRO A 287 4.42 -4.24 11.49
CA PRO A 287 4.08 -5.54 10.91
C PRO A 287 3.20 -5.38 9.69
N VAL A 288 3.40 -6.20 8.65
CA VAL A 288 2.55 -6.26 7.44
C VAL A 288 1.06 -6.39 7.80
N HIS A 289 0.76 -7.12 8.87
CA HIS A 289 -0.57 -7.13 9.48
C HIS A 289 -0.54 -7.30 11.00
N ARG A 290 0.20 -8.27 11.55
CA ARG A 290 0.32 -8.49 13.00
C ARG A 290 1.54 -9.34 13.32
N LYS A 291 2.45 -8.86 14.16
CA LYS A 291 3.67 -9.61 14.52
C LYS A 291 3.32 -10.74 15.48
N ASN A 292 3.71 -11.97 15.14
CA ASN A 292 3.59 -13.17 15.98
C ASN A 292 2.20 -13.32 16.66
N GLY A 293 1.13 -13.20 15.87
CA GLY A 293 -0.24 -13.44 16.34
C GLY A 293 -0.44 -14.87 16.85
N PRO A 294 -1.25 -15.10 17.91
CA PRO A 294 -1.65 -16.44 18.33
C PRO A 294 -2.27 -17.27 17.20
N ALA A 295 -2.22 -18.59 17.30
CA ALA A 295 -2.86 -19.50 16.35
C ALA A 295 -4.37 -19.18 16.21
N GLY A 296 -4.89 -19.23 14.97
CA GLY A 296 -6.27 -18.86 14.67
C GLY A 296 -6.56 -17.35 14.69
N THR A 297 -5.55 -16.50 14.88
CA THR A 297 -5.65 -15.03 14.78
C THR A 297 -4.80 -14.51 13.61
N PRO A 298 -5.00 -13.25 13.16
CA PRO A 298 -4.19 -12.69 12.09
C PRO A 298 -2.71 -12.67 12.46
N ASN A 299 -1.85 -13.20 11.59
CA ASN A 299 -0.42 -13.31 11.85
C ASN A 299 0.40 -13.10 10.57
N SER A 300 1.14 -11.99 10.50
CA SER A 300 2.12 -11.74 9.45
C SER A 300 3.54 -12.23 9.80
N GLY A 301 3.67 -13.09 10.82
CA GLY A 301 4.96 -13.60 11.30
C GLY A 301 5.83 -12.46 11.82
N VAL A 302 7.06 -12.37 11.32
CA VAL A 302 7.98 -11.25 11.58
C VAL A 302 8.09 -10.29 10.39
N TYR A 303 7.26 -10.43 9.36
CA TYR A 303 7.34 -9.58 8.17
C TYR A 303 6.72 -8.20 8.42
N GLY A 304 7.40 -7.15 7.97
CA GLY A 304 7.03 -5.76 8.22
C GLY A 304 7.44 -4.80 7.11
N TYR A 305 7.02 -3.56 7.30
CA TYR A 305 7.37 -2.41 6.48
C TYR A 305 8.03 -1.34 7.34
N ALA A 306 9.09 -0.73 6.83
CA ALA A 306 9.76 0.43 7.39
C ALA A 306 9.37 1.68 6.58
N TYR A 307 8.88 2.71 7.26
CA TYR A 307 8.55 4.02 6.69
C TYR A 307 9.53 5.07 7.24
N ARG A 308 10.19 5.83 6.37
CA ARG A 308 11.13 6.86 6.81
C ARG A 308 10.40 8.01 7.49
N ILE A 309 11.06 8.62 8.46
CA ILE A 309 10.61 9.83 9.14
C ILE A 309 11.74 10.87 9.14
N THR A 310 11.35 12.14 9.13
CA THR A 310 12.21 13.29 9.40
C THR A 310 11.53 14.13 10.47
N GLU A 311 12.29 14.56 11.48
CA GLU A 311 11.90 15.65 12.38
C GLU A 311 12.11 17.00 11.70
#